data_AF-A0A7J9TFP9-F1
#
_entry.id   AF-A0A7J9TFP9-F1
#
_cell.length_a   1.000
_cell.length_b   1.000
_cell.length_c   1.000
_cell.angle_alpha   90.00
_cell.angle_beta   90.00
_cell.angle_gamma   90.00
#
_symmetry.space_group_name_H-M   'P 1'
#
loop_
_entity.id
_entity.type
_entity.pdbx_description
1 polymer ?
#
loop_
_entity_poly.entity_id
_entity_poly.type
_entity_poly.pdbx_seq_one_letter_code
_entity_poly.pdbx_strand_id
1 'polypeptide(L)'
;TITPSPEAIRISKKIGNDPAFVQAVLNESTEVLIESPIFLVRHISGNVCINAGIDESNVERGLLLLPADPDEIARQLKEDFFRQTGKRVSVIITDTNGRAFREGQTGIALGIAGIDTHHDWRGSTDLFGVELEVANEAVVDEIAGFANFLMGEGDWGTPVVVIRGVDMYSGNGDMNAMYREPETDVIRKALQYFKDKVE
;
A
#
# COMPACT_ATOMS: atom_id res chain seq x y z
N THR A 1 19.08 17.42 5.18
CA THR A 1 18.77 18.25 4.01
C THR A 1 18.87 17.37 2.79
N ILE A 2 17.84 17.34 1.95
CA ILE A 2 17.83 16.51 0.73
C ILE A 2 18.42 17.34 -0.41
N THR A 3 19.42 16.82 -1.10
CA THR A 3 20.05 17.50 -2.25
C THR A 3 19.49 16.93 -3.54
N PRO A 4 18.73 17.70 -4.34
CA PRO A 4 18.11 17.19 -5.56
C PRO A 4 19.14 16.80 -6.63
N SER A 5 18.98 15.61 -7.19
CA SER A 5 19.73 15.17 -8.37
C SER A 5 19.23 15.88 -9.65
N PRO A 6 20.01 15.84 -10.75
CA PRO A 6 19.54 16.33 -12.04
C PRO A 6 18.23 15.67 -12.50
N GLU A 7 18.05 14.38 -12.18
CA GLU A 7 16.82 13.63 -12.47
C GLU A 7 15.63 14.18 -11.67
N ALA A 8 15.79 14.38 -10.36
CA ALA A 8 14.74 14.96 -9.53
C ALA A 8 14.32 16.36 -10.01
N ILE A 9 15.28 17.20 -10.40
CA ILE A 9 15.02 18.53 -10.96
C ILE A 9 14.26 18.45 -12.28
N ARG A 10 14.58 17.47 -13.13
CA ARG A 10 13.89 17.25 -14.42
C ARG A 10 12.44 16.82 -14.21
N ILE A 11 12.20 15.83 -13.33
CA ILE A 11 10.87 15.32 -13.03
C ILE A 11 10.02 16.40 -12.34
N SER A 12 10.58 17.12 -11.36
CA SER A 12 9.93 18.25 -10.68
C SER A 12 9.33 19.26 -11.66
N LYS A 13 10.03 19.58 -12.76
CA LYS A 13 9.51 20.49 -13.79
C LYS A 13 8.27 19.95 -14.54
N LYS A 14 8.11 18.62 -14.64
CA LYS A 14 6.97 17.98 -15.31
C LYS A 14 5.71 17.94 -14.45
N ILE A 15 5.86 17.82 -13.13
CA ILE A 15 4.74 17.64 -12.18
C ILE A 15 4.48 18.84 -11.27
N GLY A 16 5.42 19.80 -11.19
CA GLY A 16 5.27 21.02 -10.40
C GLY A 16 5.60 20.88 -8.91
N ASN A 17 6.09 19.73 -8.45
CA ASN A 17 6.51 19.50 -7.06
C ASN A 17 7.91 20.06 -6.77
N ASP A 18 8.25 20.21 -5.48
CA ASP A 18 9.60 20.58 -5.03
C ASP A 18 10.64 19.53 -5.46
N PRO A 19 11.78 19.89 -6.06
CA PRO A 19 12.85 18.95 -6.41
C PRO A 19 13.37 18.11 -5.23
N ALA A 20 13.36 18.63 -4.01
CA ALA A 20 13.73 17.90 -2.80
C ALA A 20 12.69 16.85 -2.41
N PHE A 21 11.39 17.14 -2.62
CA PHE A 21 10.32 16.16 -2.48
C PHE A 21 10.49 15.03 -3.50
N VAL A 22 10.67 15.38 -4.78
CA VAL A 22 10.91 14.40 -5.84
C VAL A 22 12.15 13.54 -5.55
N GLN A 23 13.20 14.14 -5.01
CA GLN A 23 14.40 13.40 -4.60
C GLN A 23 14.11 12.45 -3.43
N ALA A 24 13.25 12.83 -2.48
CA ALA A 24 12.83 11.92 -1.40
C ALA A 24 12.09 10.71 -1.97
N VAL A 25 11.15 10.94 -2.88
CA VAL A 25 10.42 9.85 -3.57
C VAL A 25 11.39 8.91 -4.28
N LEU A 26 12.36 9.45 -5.02
CA LEU A 26 13.37 8.65 -5.71
C LEU A 26 14.24 7.82 -4.74
N ASN A 27 14.56 8.36 -3.56
CA ASN A 27 15.33 7.63 -2.55
C ASN A 27 14.56 6.43 -1.98
N GLU A 28 13.24 6.54 -1.87
CA GLU A 28 12.35 5.49 -1.37
C GLU A 28 11.77 4.60 -2.48
N SER A 29 12.30 4.71 -3.71
CA SER A 29 11.79 3.99 -4.88
C SER A 29 12.82 3.04 -5.47
N THR A 30 12.35 1.87 -5.91
CA THR A 30 13.13 0.92 -6.72
C THR A 30 12.95 1.14 -8.22
N GLU A 31 11.85 1.78 -8.61
CA GLU A 31 11.51 2.00 -10.01
C GLU A 31 10.56 3.19 -10.19
N VAL A 32 10.73 3.92 -11.31
CA VAL A 32 9.80 4.97 -11.76
C VAL A 32 8.99 4.47 -12.96
N LEU A 33 7.66 4.41 -12.80
CA LEU A 33 6.73 3.91 -13.83
C LEU A 33 6.09 5.05 -14.64
N ILE A 34 5.71 6.13 -13.98
CA ILE A 34 5.12 7.32 -14.62
C ILE A 34 5.75 8.56 -13.99
N GLU A 35 6.29 9.46 -14.80
CA GLU A 35 6.86 10.71 -14.30
C GLU A 35 5.86 11.88 -14.32
N SER A 36 4.78 11.80 -15.11
CA SER A 36 3.76 12.85 -15.26
C SER A 36 2.50 12.26 -15.94
N PRO A 37 1.27 12.76 -15.64
CA PRO A 37 0.94 13.86 -14.73
C PRO A 37 0.94 13.47 -13.25
N ILE A 38 1.04 12.19 -12.95
CA ILE A 38 1.22 11.65 -11.59
C ILE A 38 2.62 11.02 -11.51
N PHE A 39 3.25 11.11 -10.34
CA PHE A 39 4.54 10.47 -10.12
C PHE A 39 4.33 9.09 -9.52
N LEU A 40 4.20 8.08 -10.39
CA LEU A 40 3.94 6.69 -10.00
C LEU A 40 5.25 5.90 -9.97
N VAL A 41 5.52 5.28 -8.83
CA VAL A 41 6.78 4.59 -8.55
C VAL A 41 6.51 3.28 -7.82
N ARG A 42 7.52 2.42 -7.74
CA ARG A 42 7.51 1.26 -6.86
C ARG A 42 8.33 1.56 -5.62
N HIS A 43 7.67 1.68 -4.48
CA HIS A 43 8.31 1.86 -3.17
C HIS A 43 9.21 0.66 -2.82
N ILE A 44 10.22 0.87 -1.99
CA ILE A 44 11.16 -0.17 -1.54
C ILE A 44 10.49 -1.36 -0.84
N SER A 45 9.36 -1.15 -0.15
CA SER A 45 8.58 -2.22 0.48
C SER A 45 7.72 -3.03 -0.50
N GLY A 46 7.67 -2.66 -1.78
CA GLY A 46 7.00 -3.41 -2.84
C GLY A 46 5.77 -2.71 -3.44
N ASN A 47 5.09 -1.84 -2.69
CA ASN A 47 3.88 -1.15 -3.15
C ASN A 47 4.13 -0.28 -4.40
N VAL A 48 3.22 -0.34 -5.37
CA VAL A 48 3.23 0.56 -6.53
C VAL A 48 2.25 1.70 -6.25
N CYS A 49 2.79 2.85 -5.90
CA CYS A 49 2.02 3.98 -5.38
C CYS A 49 2.52 5.33 -5.90
N ILE A 50 1.68 6.34 -5.72
CA ILE A 50 2.06 7.72 -6.05
C ILE A 50 3.06 8.20 -5.00
N ASN A 51 4.11 8.91 -5.44
CA ASN A 51 5.11 9.52 -4.57
C ASN A 51 5.78 8.57 -3.57
N ALA A 52 5.85 7.27 -3.87
CA ALA A 52 6.36 6.25 -2.94
C ALA A 52 5.63 6.22 -1.58
N GLY A 53 4.38 6.70 -1.53
CA GLY A 53 3.61 6.86 -0.29
C GLY A 53 4.15 7.96 0.64
N ILE A 54 5.04 8.82 0.15
CA ILE A 54 5.52 9.97 0.91
C ILE A 54 4.41 11.02 0.97
N ASP A 55 4.12 11.47 2.18
CA ASP A 55 3.10 12.49 2.45
C ASP A 55 3.72 13.75 3.08
N GLU A 56 3.12 14.89 2.78
CA GLU A 56 3.39 16.21 3.38
C GLU A 56 2.24 16.67 4.29
N SER A 57 1.13 15.92 4.30
CA SER A 57 -0.06 16.18 5.10
C SER A 57 0.10 15.66 6.54
N ASN A 58 -0.68 16.22 7.48
CA ASN A 58 -0.75 15.79 8.88
C ASN A 58 0.59 15.67 9.63
N VAL A 59 1.63 16.38 9.17
CA VAL A 59 2.94 16.52 9.81
C VAL A 59 3.24 18.00 10.02
N GLU A 60 3.78 18.38 11.18
CA GLU A 60 4.06 19.79 11.48
C GLU A 60 5.03 20.41 10.44
N ARG A 61 6.11 19.69 10.14
CA ARG A 61 7.14 20.07 9.15
C ARG A 61 7.86 18.82 8.64
N GLY A 62 8.14 18.80 7.34
CA GLY A 62 8.95 17.75 6.71
C GLY A 62 8.10 16.76 5.92
N LEU A 63 8.67 15.57 5.72
CA LEU A 63 8.05 14.49 4.94
C LEU A 63 7.77 13.31 5.86
N LEU A 64 6.60 12.70 5.70
CA LEU A 64 6.28 11.41 6.28
C LEU A 64 6.65 10.32 5.28
N LEU A 65 7.58 9.45 5.65
CA LEU A 65 7.99 8.31 4.84
C LEU A 65 7.22 7.06 5.27
N LEU A 66 6.95 6.16 4.33
CA LEU A 66 6.45 4.83 4.67
C LEU A 66 7.51 4.05 5.46
N PRO A 67 7.09 3.10 6.32
CA PRO A 67 8.02 2.17 6.93
C PRO A 67 8.75 1.32 5.90
N ALA A 68 10.04 1.05 6.13
CA ALA A 68 10.82 0.15 5.30
C ALA A 68 10.27 -1.30 5.30
N ASP A 69 9.77 -1.75 6.46
CA ASP A 69 9.11 -3.05 6.64
C ASP A 69 7.83 -2.88 7.47
N PRO A 70 6.67 -2.62 6.81
CA PRO A 70 5.40 -2.48 7.50
C PRO A 70 4.93 -3.77 8.19
N ASP A 71 5.27 -4.96 7.68
CA ASP A 71 4.91 -6.25 8.29
C ASP A 71 5.62 -6.44 9.63
N GLU A 72 6.90 -6.06 9.73
CA GLU A 72 7.64 -6.05 10.99
C GLU A 72 6.97 -5.13 12.03
N ILE A 73 6.56 -3.93 11.65
CA ILE A 73 5.84 -3.02 12.56
C ILE A 73 4.51 -3.63 13.00
N ALA A 74 3.75 -4.22 12.07
CA ALA A 74 2.48 -4.89 12.40
C ALA A 74 2.70 -6.06 13.38
N ARG A 75 3.78 -6.84 13.22
CA ARG A 75 4.17 -7.92 14.14
C ARG A 75 4.51 -7.38 15.52
N GLN A 76 5.30 -6.30 15.61
CA GLN A 76 5.64 -5.66 16.89
C GLN A 76 4.39 -5.17 17.63
N LEU A 77 3.50 -4.45 16.94
CA LEU A 77 2.24 -3.96 17.52
C LEU A 77 1.35 -5.12 18.01
N LYS A 78 1.24 -6.19 17.23
CA LYS A 78 0.50 -7.39 17.62
C LYS A 78 1.05 -8.00 18.90
N GLU A 79 2.37 -8.13 19.01
CA GLU A 79 3.02 -8.63 20.22
C GLU A 79 2.80 -7.70 21.42
N ASP A 80 2.90 -6.39 21.22
CA ASP A 80 2.63 -5.40 22.26
C ASP A 80 1.19 -5.47 22.78
N PHE A 81 0.21 -5.60 21.88
CA PHE A 81 -1.18 -5.81 22.27
C PHE A 81 -1.34 -7.09 23.08
N PHE A 82 -0.68 -8.18 22.67
CA PHE A 82 -0.74 -9.43 23.42
C PHE A 82 -0.10 -9.29 24.81
N ARG A 83 1.08 -8.64 24.92
CA ARG A 83 1.76 -8.40 26.19
C ARG A 83 0.90 -7.57 27.15
N GLN A 84 0.22 -6.55 26.65
CA GLN A 84 -0.56 -5.62 27.48
C GLN A 84 -1.95 -6.14 27.83
N THR A 85 -2.58 -6.94 26.96
CA THR A 85 -4.01 -7.29 27.09
C THR A 85 -4.27 -8.79 27.21
N GLY A 86 -3.30 -9.64 26.89
CA GLY A 86 -3.47 -11.08 26.76
C GLY A 86 -4.33 -11.50 25.57
N LYS A 87 -4.72 -10.56 24.69
CA LYS A 87 -5.56 -10.84 23.51
C LYS A 87 -4.71 -11.06 22.27
N ARG A 88 -5.05 -12.09 21.51
CA ARG A 88 -4.49 -12.32 20.17
C ARG A 88 -5.33 -11.52 19.18
N VAL A 89 -4.69 -10.60 18.47
CA VAL A 89 -5.33 -9.74 17.47
C VAL A 89 -4.56 -9.81 16.16
N SER A 90 -5.26 -9.52 15.08
CA SER A 90 -4.63 -9.19 13.79
C SER A 90 -4.38 -7.69 13.73
N VAL A 91 -3.30 -7.29 13.06
CA VAL A 91 -2.95 -5.89 12.83
C VAL A 91 -2.81 -5.68 11.34
N ILE A 92 -3.41 -4.60 10.83
CA ILE A 92 -3.26 -4.14 9.44
C ILE A 92 -2.86 -2.67 9.53
N ILE A 93 -1.74 -2.33 8.89
CA ILE A 93 -1.27 -0.96 8.66
C ILE A 93 -1.78 -0.55 7.29
N THR A 94 -2.41 0.62 7.22
CA THR A 94 -3.06 1.11 6.01
C THR A 94 -2.45 2.41 5.53
N ASP A 95 -2.58 2.67 4.23
CA ASP A 95 -2.25 3.94 3.61
C ASP A 95 -3.24 4.26 2.48
N THR A 96 -3.43 5.54 2.22
CA THR A 96 -4.41 6.02 1.26
C THR A 96 -3.79 6.05 -0.13
N ASN A 97 -4.43 5.35 -1.08
CA ASN A 97 -3.95 5.27 -2.46
C ASN A 97 -5.06 5.53 -3.48
N GLY A 98 -4.68 6.18 -4.58
CA GLY A 98 -5.47 6.19 -5.80
C GLY A 98 -5.49 4.81 -6.47
N ARG A 99 -6.27 4.66 -7.54
CA ARG A 99 -6.34 3.38 -8.27
C ARG A 99 -6.67 3.57 -9.75
N ALA A 100 -6.24 2.62 -10.56
CA ALA A 100 -6.44 2.68 -11.99
C ALA A 100 -7.94 2.71 -12.37
N PHE A 101 -8.24 3.47 -13.42
CA PHE A 101 -9.53 3.54 -14.11
C PHE A 101 -10.71 4.11 -13.30
N ARG A 102 -10.51 4.58 -12.07
CA ARG A 102 -11.57 5.23 -11.29
C ARG A 102 -11.03 6.42 -10.50
N GLU A 103 -11.89 7.43 -10.37
CA GLU A 103 -11.63 8.60 -9.55
C GLU A 103 -11.76 8.29 -8.05
N GLY A 104 -11.01 9.04 -7.25
CA GLY A 104 -10.99 8.94 -5.79
C GLY A 104 -9.97 7.95 -5.22
N GLN A 105 -9.65 8.15 -3.95
CA GLN A 105 -8.70 7.35 -3.17
C GLN A 105 -9.43 6.40 -2.20
N THR A 106 -8.72 5.37 -1.76
CA THR A 106 -9.17 4.41 -0.75
C THR A 106 -7.98 3.90 0.06
N GLY A 107 -8.25 3.43 1.28
CA GLY A 107 -7.25 2.71 2.05
C GLY A 107 -6.90 1.38 1.40
N ILE A 108 -5.61 1.05 1.43
CA ILE A 108 -5.05 -0.26 1.08
C ILE A 108 -4.19 -0.77 2.24
N ALA A 109 -3.95 -2.08 2.30
CA ALA A 109 -3.02 -2.64 3.27
C ALA A 109 -1.56 -2.40 2.82
N LEU A 110 -0.71 -1.95 3.76
CA LEU A 110 0.74 -1.85 3.57
C LEU A 110 1.51 -2.89 4.36
N GLY A 111 0.99 -3.27 5.53
CA GLY A 111 1.62 -4.19 6.46
C GLY A 111 0.59 -4.99 7.25
N ILE A 112 0.86 -6.26 7.51
CA ILE A 112 -0.06 -7.16 8.20
C ILE A 112 0.64 -8.03 9.23
N ALA A 113 -0.13 -8.44 10.25
CA ALA A 113 0.27 -9.51 11.16
C ALA A 113 -0.95 -10.22 11.71
N GLY A 114 -0.92 -11.55 11.75
CA GLY A 114 -2.01 -12.34 12.35
C GLY A 114 -3.24 -12.53 11.46
N ILE A 115 -3.12 -12.31 10.16
CA ILE A 115 -4.16 -12.48 9.15
C ILE A 115 -3.47 -12.82 7.82
N ASP A 116 -4.11 -13.60 6.97
CA ASP A 116 -3.60 -13.88 5.62
C ASP A 116 -4.03 -12.77 4.67
N THR A 117 -3.21 -12.50 3.66
CA THR A 117 -3.48 -11.46 2.65
C THR A 117 -4.76 -11.74 1.86
N HIS A 118 -5.02 -13.03 1.61
CA HIS A 118 -6.14 -13.46 0.81
C HIS A 118 -6.98 -14.53 1.50
N HIS A 119 -8.24 -14.60 1.10
CA HIS A 119 -9.06 -15.80 1.26
C HIS A 119 -9.14 -16.55 -0.05
N ASP A 120 -8.63 -17.78 -0.05
CA ASP A 120 -8.64 -18.66 -1.22
C ASP A 120 -9.92 -19.51 -1.22
N TRP A 121 -10.84 -19.16 -2.09
CA TRP A 121 -12.10 -19.86 -2.27
C TRP A 121 -11.98 -21.05 -3.23
N ARG A 122 -10.82 -21.31 -3.85
CA ARG A 122 -10.67 -22.42 -4.80
C ARG A 122 -10.93 -23.75 -4.11
N GLY A 123 -11.67 -24.64 -4.78
CA GLY A 123 -12.11 -25.92 -4.21
C GLY A 123 -13.33 -25.82 -3.29
N SER A 124 -13.80 -24.61 -2.95
CA SER A 124 -15.14 -24.43 -2.37
C SER A 124 -16.22 -24.42 -3.46
N THR A 125 -17.49 -24.45 -3.06
CA THR A 125 -18.63 -24.49 -3.98
C THR A 125 -19.50 -23.25 -3.89
N ASP A 126 -20.04 -22.82 -5.02
CA ASP A 126 -21.09 -21.81 -5.06
C ASP A 126 -22.44 -22.32 -4.48
N LEU A 127 -23.47 -21.47 -4.55
CA LEU A 127 -24.83 -21.78 -4.08
C LEU A 127 -25.50 -22.97 -4.78
N PHE A 128 -24.97 -23.42 -5.91
CA PHE A 128 -25.50 -24.51 -6.73
C PHE A 128 -24.58 -25.74 -6.75
N GLY A 129 -23.53 -25.74 -5.92
CA GLY A 129 -22.58 -26.85 -5.83
C GLY A 129 -21.51 -26.86 -6.93
N VAL A 130 -21.34 -25.77 -7.69
CA VAL A 130 -20.29 -25.65 -8.69
C VAL A 130 -19.00 -25.22 -8.00
N GLU A 131 -17.91 -25.94 -8.25
CA GLU A 131 -16.59 -25.62 -7.70
C GLU A 131 -16.06 -24.29 -8.26
N LEU A 132 -15.50 -23.46 -7.38
CA LEU A 132 -14.88 -22.19 -7.75
C LEU A 132 -13.44 -22.43 -8.25
N GLU A 133 -13.15 -22.05 -9.50
CA GLU A 133 -11.82 -22.20 -10.12
C GLU A 133 -10.91 -20.98 -9.92
N VAL A 134 -11.49 -19.78 -9.79
CA VAL A 134 -10.77 -18.50 -9.63
C VAL A 134 -11.49 -17.66 -8.58
N ALA A 135 -10.95 -17.62 -7.37
CA ALA A 135 -11.44 -16.71 -6.34
C ALA A 135 -10.38 -16.57 -5.23
N ASN A 136 -9.49 -15.59 -5.42
CA ASN A 136 -8.53 -15.17 -4.40
C ASN A 136 -8.95 -13.77 -3.95
N GLU A 137 -9.67 -13.70 -2.84
CA GLU A 137 -10.26 -12.47 -2.31
C GLU A 137 -9.21 -11.71 -1.49
N ALA A 138 -8.97 -10.44 -1.80
CA ALA A 138 -7.98 -9.59 -1.12
C ALA A 138 -8.53 -9.02 0.20
N VAL A 139 -8.76 -9.89 1.18
CA VAL A 139 -9.49 -9.54 2.42
C VAL A 139 -8.85 -8.42 3.23
N VAL A 140 -7.52 -8.30 3.19
CA VAL A 140 -6.80 -7.24 3.92
C VAL A 140 -7.04 -5.85 3.30
N ASP A 141 -7.20 -5.77 1.97
CA ASP A 141 -7.53 -4.51 1.30
C ASP A 141 -9.00 -4.12 1.49
N GLU A 142 -9.91 -5.08 1.58
CA GLU A 142 -11.31 -4.81 1.91
C GLU A 142 -11.45 -4.24 3.32
N ILE A 143 -10.74 -4.84 4.29
CA ILE A 143 -10.67 -4.35 5.66
C ILE A 143 -10.02 -2.95 5.70
N ALA A 144 -8.91 -2.77 4.99
CA ALA A 144 -8.20 -1.50 4.94
C ALA A 144 -9.08 -0.37 4.36
N GLY A 145 -9.80 -0.64 3.27
CA GLY A 145 -10.71 0.32 2.66
C GLY A 145 -11.84 0.74 3.62
N PHE A 146 -12.44 -0.21 4.33
CA PHE A 146 -13.48 0.10 5.32
C PHE A 146 -12.94 0.85 6.54
N ALA A 147 -11.76 0.47 7.04
CA ALA A 147 -11.11 1.16 8.14
C ALA A 147 -10.78 2.62 7.77
N ASN A 148 -10.24 2.84 6.57
CA ASN A 148 -9.89 4.17 6.08
C ASN A 148 -11.11 5.11 6.00
N PHE A 149 -12.27 4.60 5.57
CA PHE A 149 -13.51 5.37 5.60
C PHE A 149 -13.87 5.90 7.00
N LEU A 150 -13.58 5.14 8.05
CA LEU A 150 -13.82 5.53 9.44
C LEU A 150 -12.72 6.45 10.00
N MET A 151 -11.47 6.28 9.54
CA MET A 151 -10.34 7.13 9.92
C MET A 151 -10.46 8.54 9.32
N GLY A 152 -10.93 8.63 8.07
CA GLY A 152 -10.98 9.86 7.29
C GLY A 152 -9.61 10.26 6.73
N GLU A 153 -9.60 11.20 5.80
CA GLU A 153 -8.38 11.66 5.09
C GLU A 153 -7.84 13.00 5.63
N GLY A 154 -8.44 13.52 6.70
CA GLY A 154 -8.22 14.87 7.18
C GLY A 154 -7.69 14.91 8.61
N ASP A 155 -8.28 15.81 9.40
CA ASP A 155 -7.85 16.15 10.76
C ASP A 155 -8.70 15.47 11.85
N TRP A 156 -9.44 14.41 11.50
CA TRP A 156 -10.37 13.76 12.42
C TRP A 156 -9.68 13.08 13.61
N GLY A 157 -8.36 12.93 13.57
CA GLY A 157 -7.57 12.41 14.69
C GLY A 157 -7.93 10.97 15.07
N THR A 158 -8.41 10.17 14.11
CA THR A 158 -8.81 8.78 14.31
C THR A 158 -7.87 7.84 13.54
N PRO A 159 -6.65 7.57 14.03
CA PRO A 159 -5.66 6.77 13.29
C PRO A 159 -5.81 5.26 13.49
N VAL A 160 -6.76 4.81 14.33
CA VAL A 160 -6.94 3.39 14.68
C VAL A 160 -8.41 3.02 14.66
N VAL A 161 -8.74 1.92 13.99
CA VAL A 161 -10.07 1.32 13.92
C VAL A 161 -9.99 -0.11 14.45
N VAL A 162 -10.97 -0.51 15.28
CA VAL A 162 -11.09 -1.89 15.76
C VAL A 162 -12.28 -2.56 15.08
N ILE A 163 -12.00 -3.60 14.29
CA ILE A 163 -13.03 -4.44 13.67
C ILE A 163 -13.15 -5.74 14.48
N ARG A 164 -14.39 -6.17 14.73
CA ARG A 164 -14.69 -7.37 15.52
C ARG A 164 -15.72 -8.22 14.79
N GLY A 165 -15.63 -9.55 14.97
CA GLY A 165 -16.53 -10.52 14.36
C GLY A 165 -16.00 -11.16 13.08
N VAL A 166 -14.74 -10.86 12.73
CA VAL A 166 -14.03 -11.43 11.58
C VAL A 166 -13.23 -12.65 12.06
N ASP A 167 -13.51 -13.83 11.50
CA ASP A 167 -12.84 -15.09 11.86
C ASP A 167 -11.79 -15.47 10.81
N MET A 168 -10.70 -14.71 10.80
CA MET A 168 -9.61 -14.85 9.81
C MET A 168 -8.23 -14.78 10.45
N TYR A 169 -8.14 -15.09 11.75
CA TYR A 169 -6.87 -15.04 12.46
C TYR A 169 -5.94 -16.16 11.96
N SER A 170 -4.80 -15.78 11.40
CA SER A 170 -3.79 -16.70 10.89
C SER A 170 -2.39 -16.41 11.47
N GLY A 171 -1.41 -17.26 11.19
CA GLY A 171 -0.03 -17.10 11.67
C GLY A 171 0.98 -16.62 10.61
N ASN A 172 0.63 -16.67 9.32
CA ASN A 172 1.62 -16.77 8.25
C ASN A 172 1.46 -15.74 7.12
N GLY A 173 0.57 -14.75 7.26
CA GLY A 173 0.41 -13.71 6.24
C GLY A 173 1.68 -12.88 6.04
N ASP A 174 1.93 -12.51 4.80
CA ASP A 174 3.04 -11.69 4.33
C ASP A 174 2.55 -10.80 3.17
N MET A 175 2.76 -9.49 3.26
CA MET A 175 2.35 -8.54 2.22
C MET A 175 3.00 -8.77 0.86
N ASN A 176 4.13 -9.46 0.78
CA ASN A 176 4.72 -9.87 -0.49
C ASN A 176 3.77 -10.74 -1.32
N ALA A 177 2.86 -11.49 -0.68
CA ALA A 177 1.85 -12.25 -1.39
C ALA A 177 0.79 -11.37 -2.07
N MET A 178 0.61 -10.10 -1.66
CA MET A 178 -0.29 -9.12 -2.31
C MET A 178 0.31 -8.51 -3.57
N TYR A 179 1.63 -8.29 -3.58
CA TYR A 179 2.28 -7.61 -4.69
C TYR A 179 2.50 -8.57 -5.86
N ARG A 180 2.15 -8.13 -7.07
CA ARG A 180 2.37 -8.94 -8.27
C ARG A 180 3.85 -9.03 -8.60
N GLU A 181 4.28 -10.24 -8.93
CA GLU A 181 5.62 -10.47 -9.46
C GLU A 181 5.82 -9.73 -10.79
N PRO A 182 7.02 -9.16 -11.04
CA PRO A 182 7.33 -8.41 -12.26
C PRO A 182 6.96 -9.17 -13.54
N GLU A 183 7.09 -10.50 -13.55
CA GLU A 183 6.82 -11.36 -14.70
C GLU A 183 5.33 -11.43 -15.04
N THR A 184 4.46 -11.27 -14.04
CA THR A 184 3.00 -11.43 -14.18
C THR A 184 2.25 -10.10 -14.18
N ASP A 185 2.87 -9.00 -13.75
CA ASP A 185 2.28 -7.67 -13.78
C ASP A 185 2.31 -7.05 -15.19
N VAL A 186 1.34 -7.43 -16.01
CA VAL A 186 1.21 -6.95 -17.40
C VAL A 186 0.96 -5.45 -17.49
N ILE A 187 0.33 -4.84 -16.47
CA ILE A 187 0.04 -3.40 -16.46
C ILE A 187 1.34 -2.63 -16.20
N ARG A 188 2.11 -3.04 -15.20
CA ARG A 188 3.44 -2.47 -14.93
C ARG A 188 4.35 -2.56 -16.15
N LYS A 189 4.39 -3.72 -16.82
CA LYS A 189 5.15 -3.88 -18.09
C LYS A 189 4.69 -2.93 -19.19
N ALA A 190 3.39 -2.74 -19.33
CA ALA A 190 2.84 -1.81 -20.32
C ALA A 190 3.23 -0.35 -20.01
N LEU A 191 3.24 0.05 -18.74
CA LEU A 191 3.67 1.38 -18.31
C LEU A 191 5.16 1.62 -18.61
N GLN A 192 6.02 0.64 -18.28
CA GLN A 192 7.45 0.71 -18.62
C GLN A 192 7.65 0.82 -20.13
N TYR A 193 6.97 -0.02 -20.92
CA TYR A 193 7.06 0.04 -22.38
C TYR A 193 6.62 1.41 -22.92
N PHE A 194 5.56 1.98 -22.37
CA PHE A 194 5.08 3.30 -22.75
C PHE A 194 6.09 4.39 -22.41
N LYS A 195 6.67 4.36 -21.20
CA LYS A 195 7.72 5.29 -20.76
C LYS A 195 8.90 5.30 -21.73
N ASP A 196 9.42 4.12 -22.11
CA ASP A 196 10.56 3.97 -23.03
C ASP A 196 10.28 4.47 -24.47
N LYS A 197 9.01 4.69 -24.83
CA LYS A 197 8.59 5.10 -26.17
C LYS A 197 8.19 6.57 -26.27
N VAL A 198 7.84 7.19 -25.15
CA VAL A 198 7.24 8.53 -25.12
C VAL A 198 8.17 9.56 -24.48
N GLU A 199 9.15 9.12 -23.68
CA GLU A 199 10.20 9.97 -23.09
C GLU A 199 11.52 9.91 -23.89
#